data_AF-A0A258CAX8-F1
#
_entry.id   AF-A0A258CAX8-F1
#
_cell.length_a   1.000
_cell.length_b   1.000
_cell.length_c   1.000
_cell.angle_alpha   90.00
_cell.angle_beta   90.00
_cell.angle_gamma   90.00
#
_symmetry.space_group_name_H-M   'P 1'
#
loop_
_entity.id
_entity.type
_entity.pdbx_description
1 polymer ?
#
loop_
_entity_poly.entity_id
_entity_poly.type
_entity_poly.pdbx_seq_one_letter_code
_entity_poly.pdbx_strand_id
1 'polypeptide(L)' 'MNYFQLFDLPEQFELDLAELGSRYLALQKRFHPDNFAAGSERDRLLAVQQTANINDAYHSLKHPLLRAE' A
#
# COMPACT_ATOMS: atom_id res chain seq x y z
N MET A 1 3.15 -9.91 7.10
CA MET A 1 2.23 -8.76 7.00
C MET A 1 1.33 -9.03 5.80
N ASN A 2 0.02 -9.15 5.99
CA ASN A 2 -0.91 -9.22 4.86
C ASN A 2 -1.29 -7.80 4.39
N TYR A 3 -2.07 -7.70 3.33
CA TYR A 3 -2.49 -6.41 2.77
C TYR A 3 -3.40 -5.61 3.70
N PHE A 4 -4.26 -6.26 4.49
CA PHE A 4 -5.12 -5.57 5.46
C PHE A 4 -4.29 -4.88 6.54
N GLN A 5 -3.31 -5.58 7.11
CA GLN A 5 -2.37 -5.07 8.09
C GLN A 5 -1.50 -3.93 7.53
N LEU A 6 -1.18 -3.96 6.23
CA LEU A 6 -0.44 -2.87 5.59
C LEU A 6 -1.21 -1.55 5.64
N PHE A 7 -2.53 -1.59 5.48
CA PHE A 7 -3.41 -0.41 5.54
C PHE A 7 -4.00 -0.13 6.92
N ASP A 8 -3.65 -0.93 7.93
CA ASP A 8 -4.24 -0.84 9.27
C ASP A 8 -5.76 -1.05 9.24
N LEU A 9 -6.20 -2.04 8.45
CA LEU A 9 -7.61 -2.41 8.26
C LEU A 9 -7.90 -3.78 8.85
N PRO A 10 -9.15 -4.04 9.30
CA PRO A 10 -9.57 -5.36 9.74
C PRO A 10 -9.54 -6.37 8.57
N GLU A 11 -9.16 -7.61 8.88
CA GLU A 11 -9.12 -8.73 7.93
C GLU A 11 -10.54 -9.27 7.68
N GLN A 12 -11.30 -8.54 6.86
CA GLN A 12 -12.69 -8.88 6.53
C GLN A 12 -13.00 -8.60 5.07
N PHE A 13 -13.94 -9.36 4.51
CA PHE A 13 -14.35 -9.21 3.12
C PHE A 13 -15.09 -7.88 2.89
N GLU A 14 -15.97 -7.48 3.80
CA GLU A 14 -16.62 -6.17 3.76
C GLU A 14 -15.63 -5.08 4.18
N LEU A 15 -15.18 -4.29 3.22
CA LEU A 15 -14.14 -3.28 3.43
C LEU A 15 -14.66 -1.92 2.97
N ASP A 16 -14.44 -0.90 3.80
CA ASP A 16 -14.71 0.48 3.42
C ASP A 16 -13.64 0.95 2.42
N LEU A 17 -14.06 1.09 1.16
CA LEU A 17 -13.19 1.55 0.08
C LEU A 17 -12.76 3.02 0.23
N ALA A 18 -13.53 3.85 0.92
CA ALA A 18 -13.16 5.22 1.20
C ALA A 18 -12.04 5.26 2.26
N GLU A 19 -12.14 4.43 3.30
CA GLU A 19 -11.05 4.28 4.27
C GLU A 19 -9.79 3.73 3.60
N LEU A 20 -9.91 2.66 2.81
CA LEU A 20 -8.80 2.09 2.05
C LEU A 20 -8.10 3.14 1.17
N GLY A 21 -8.86 3.95 0.44
CA GLY A 21 -8.32 5.02 -0.39
C GLY A 21 -7.57 6.09 0.42
N SER A 22 -8.11 6.47 1.59
CA SER A 22 -7.46 7.42 2.50
C SER A 22 -6.13 6.88 3.05
N ARG A 23 -6.13 5.63 3.52
CA ARG A 23 -4.93 4.93 4.03
C ARG A 23 -3.88 4.75 2.93
N TYR A 24 -4.32 4.40 1.73
CA TYR A 24 -3.46 4.29 0.55
C TYR A 24 -2.75 5.61 0.24
N LEU A 25 -3.49 6.72 0.14
CA LEU A 25 -2.90 8.04 -0.12
C LEU A 25 -1.91 8.46 0.97
N ALA A 26 -2.20 8.16 2.24
CA ALA A 26 -1.30 8.45 3.36
C ALA A 26 0.01 7.65 3.26
N LEU A 27 -0.07 6.35 2.98
CA LEU A 27 1.10 5.49 2.80
C LEU A 27 1.89 5.86 1.55
N GLN A 28 1.22 6.12 0.43
CA GLN A 28 1.86 6.53 -0.82
C GLN A 28 2.65 7.82 -0.62
N LYS A 29 2.08 8.82 0.06
CA LYS A 29 2.80 10.07 0.40
C LYS A 29 3.99 9.84 1.32
N ARG A 30 3.89 8.91 2.27
CA ARG A 30 4.96 8.62 3.23
C ARG A 30 6.13 7.88 2.58
N PHE A 31 5.83 6.91 1.72
CA PHE A 31 6.81 6.00 1.14
C PHE A 31 7.14 6.30 -0.33
N HIS A 32 6.66 7.43 -0.87
CA HIS A 32 6.90 7.82 -2.26
C HIS A 32 8.40 7.82 -2.56
N PRO A 33 8.85 7.25 -3.70
CA PRO A 33 10.27 7.19 -4.05
C PRO A 33 10.91 8.58 -4.13
N ASP A 34 10.13 9.62 -4.47
CA ASP A 34 10.62 11.01 -4.49
C ASP A 34 11.13 11.49 -3.13
N ASN A 35 10.57 11.02 -2.02
CA ASN A 35 11.05 11.36 -0.67
C ASN A 35 12.45 10.79 -0.41
N PHE A 36 12.82 9.73 -1.13
CA PHE A 36 14.11 9.03 -0.99
C PHE A 36 15.04 9.31 -2.19
N ALA A 37 14.64 10.20 -3.10
CA ALA A 37 15.42 10.56 -4.28
C ALA A 37 16.78 11.18 -3.92
N ALA A 38 16.90 11.83 -2.76
CA ALA A 38 18.18 12.35 -2.26
C ALA A 38 19.01 11.31 -1.47
N GLY A 39 18.46 10.12 -1.18
CA GLY A 39 19.10 9.04 -0.44
C GLY A 39 20.03 8.17 -1.28
N SER A 40 20.57 7.12 -0.65
CA SER A 40 21.43 6.15 -1.33
C SER A 40 20.66 5.33 -2.37
N GLU A 41 21.36 4.71 -3.32
CA GLU A 41 20.72 3.83 -4.31
C GLU A 41 19.94 2.68 -3.64
N ARG A 42 20.46 2.16 -2.52
CA ARG A 42 19.77 1.17 -1.69
C ARG A 42 18.46 1.71 -1.13
N ASP A 43 18.45 2.94 -0.60
CA ASP A 43 17.23 3.55 -0.04
C ASP A 43 16.18 3.80 -1.12
N ARG A 44 16.61 4.21 -2.32
CA ARG A 44 15.73 4.39 -3.48
C ARG A 44 15.10 3.07 -3.91
N LEU A 45 15.90 2.01 -4.02
CA LEU A 45 15.40 0.67 -4.36
C LEU A 45 14.38 0.16 -3.34
N LEU A 46 14.66 0.35 -2.04
CA LEU A 46 13.73 -0.02 -0.98
C LEU A 46 12.43 0.79 -1.06
N ALA A 47 12.51 2.10 -1.33
CA ALA A 47 11.31 2.94 -1.49
C ALA A 47 10.45 2.52 -2.69
N VAL A 48 11.08 2.16 -3.82
CA VAL A 48 10.38 1.63 -5.00
C VAL A 48 9.70 0.30 -4.69
N GLN A 49 10.41 -0.64 -4.05
CA GLN A 49 9.86 -1.94 -3.67
C GLN A 49 8.67 -1.79 -2.72
N GLN A 50 8.77 -0.87 -1.76
CA GLN A 50 7.72 -0.61 -0.79
C GLN A 50 6.51 0.08 -1.42
N THR A 51 6.73 1.01 -2.34
CA THR A 51 5.66 1.65 -3.12
C THR A 51 4.93 0.63 -4.01
N ALA A 52 5.67 -0.27 -4.66
CA ALA A 52 5.08 -1.35 -5.45
C ALA A 52 4.17 -2.24 -4.59
N ASN A 53 4.65 -2.66 -3.41
CA ASN A 53 3.86 -3.46 -2.47
C ASN A 53 2.58 -2.74 -1.99
N ILE A 54 2.64 -1.42 -1.75
CA ILE A 54 1.45 -0.62 -1.40
C ILE A 54 0.45 -0.59 -2.55
N ASN A 55 0.91 -0.44 -3.79
CA ASN A 55 0.04 -0.42 -4.97
C ASN A 55 -0.63 -1.77 -5.20
N ASP A 56 0.12 -2.87 -5.10
CA ASP A 56 -0.39 -4.23 -5.26
C ASP A 56 -1.43 -4.54 -4.18
N ALA A 57 -1.14 -4.20 -2.93
CA ALA A 57 -2.07 -4.36 -1.82
C ALA A 57 -3.37 -3.57 -2.04
N TYR A 58 -3.27 -2.33 -2.49
CA TYR A 58 -4.44 -1.50 -2.79
C TYR A 58 -5.28 -2.10 -3.92
N HIS A 59 -4.63 -2.58 -4.98
CA HIS A 59 -5.31 -3.22 -6.10
C HIS A 59 -6.04 -4.50 -5.66
N SER A 60 -5.36 -5.40 -4.94
CA SER A 60 -5.96 -6.63 -4.43
C SER A 60 -7.13 -6.34 -3.49
N LEU A 61 -6.98 -5.42 -2.54
CA LEU A 61 -8.08 -5.09 -1.63
C LEU A 61 -9.19 -4.28 -2.30
N LYS A 62 -8.95 -3.52 -3.37
CA LYS A 62 -10.01 -2.76 -4.06
C LYS A 62 -10.93 -3.68 -4.87
N HIS A 63 -10.42 -4.77 -5.41
CA HIS A 63 -11.18 -5.70 -6.25
C HIS A 63 -11.81 -6.82 -5.41
N PRO A 64 -13.14 -6.96 -5.37
CA PRO A 64 -13.80 -7.97 -4.52
C PRO A 64 -13.34 -9.40 -4.79
N LEU A 65 -13.08 -9.75 -6.06
CA LEU A 65 -12.59 -11.08 -6.41
C LEU A 65 -11.19 -11.34 -5.82
N LEU A 66 -10.25 -10.41 -6.04
CA LEU A 66 -8.87 -10.52 -5.55
C LEU A 66 -8.77 -10.42 -4.01
N ARG A 67 -9.77 -9.81 -3.36
CA ARG A 67 -9.85 -9.72 -1.89
C ARG A 67 -10.25 -11.05 -1.25
N ALA A 68 -10.96 -11.91 -1.97
CA ALA A 68 -11.46 -13.19 -1.48
C ALA A 68 -10.54 -14.39 -1.76
N GLU A 69 -9.52 -14.22 -2.60
CA GLU A 69 -8.46 -15.22 -2.85
C GLU A 69 -7.47 -15.30 -1.68
#